data_AF-A0A2V5UF37-F1
#
_entry.id   AF-A0A2V5UF37-F1
#
_cell.length_a   1.000
_cell.length_b   1.000
_cell.length_c   1.000
_cell.angle_alpha   90.00
_cell.angle_beta   90.00
_cell.angle_gamma   90.00
#
_symmetry.space_group_name_H-M   'P 1'
#
loop_
_entity.id
_entity.type
_entity.pdbx_description
1 polymer ?
#
loop_
_entity_poly.entity_id
_entity_poly.type
_entity_poly.pdbx_seq_one_letter_code
_entity_poly.pdbx_strand_id
1 'polypeptide(L)'
;MAEIRHETQQHSGLNLSAILFALFKRKRTIIVCAAVGIIAAAAVYFLFPPCYESQAKLLVRYVLERSAVDPIEAEKAAAASNTEGDRVIGAEIEILTSRDLAMQVAQAIGPQRLLPPPQDLVSRIVRAIGLKGLLPASGASATESDAAEAISSGLKVISSKGSNIILVSYKNRDPQIATLVLQELLSRYFVKHLEVHRSAGAF
;
A
#
# COMPACT_ATOMS: atom_id res chain seq x y z
N MET A 1 36.80 79.49 16.13
CA MET A 1 37.05 78.38 15.18
C MET A 1 36.20 77.21 15.64
N ALA A 2 35.36 76.70 14.75
CA ALA A 2 34.26 75.80 15.07
C ALA A 2 34.75 74.37 15.36
N GLU A 3 34.43 73.87 16.55
CA GLU A 3 34.60 72.47 16.92
C GLU A 3 33.29 71.75 16.58
N ILE A 4 33.27 71.08 15.42
CA ILE A 4 32.12 70.29 14.98
C ILE A 4 32.16 68.97 15.75
N ARG A 5 31.44 68.93 16.88
CA ARG A 5 31.18 67.70 17.63
C ARG A 5 30.13 66.89 16.88
N HIS A 6 30.58 65.92 16.08
CA HIS A 6 29.72 64.88 15.54
C HIS A 6 29.34 63.90 16.66
N GLU A 7 28.17 64.13 17.28
CA GLU A 7 27.51 63.17 18.16
C GLU A 7 27.00 61.97 17.32
N THR A 8 27.70 60.84 17.47
CA THR A 8 27.18 59.45 17.51
C THR A 8 25.82 59.16 16.87
N GLN A 9 25.81 58.91 15.55
CA GLN A 9 24.78 58.04 14.95
C GLN A 9 25.23 56.58 15.07
N GLN A 10 25.02 56.01 16.26
CA GLN A 10 25.12 54.58 16.47
C GLN A 10 23.99 53.91 15.68
N HIS A 11 24.35 53.29 14.55
CA HIS A 11 23.47 52.40 13.79
C HIS A 11 23.12 51.20 14.68
N SER A 12 22.05 51.31 15.47
CA SER A 12 21.50 50.19 16.22
C SER A 12 20.86 49.23 15.23
N GLY A 13 21.63 48.21 14.86
CA GLY A 13 21.14 47.05 14.15
C GLY A 13 19.91 46.48 14.88
N LEU A 14 18.81 46.35 14.15
CA LEU A 14 17.65 45.54 14.53
C LEU A 14 17.03 45.88 15.90
N ASN A 15 16.48 47.09 16.05
CA ASN A 15 15.64 47.43 17.20
C ASN A 15 14.38 46.54 17.26
N LEU A 16 14.17 45.86 18.39
CA LEU A 16 13.00 45.00 18.67
C LEU A 16 11.66 45.70 18.39
N SER A 17 11.58 47.00 18.69
CA SER A 17 10.42 47.84 18.41
C SER A 17 10.15 48.03 16.91
N ALA A 18 11.19 48.17 16.09
CA ALA A 18 11.07 48.28 14.64
C ALA A 18 10.62 46.94 14.00
N ILE A 19 11.12 45.81 14.54
CA ILE A 19 10.70 44.47 14.14
C ILE A 19 9.23 44.24 14.51
N LEU A 20 8.83 44.58 15.73
CA LEU A 20 7.44 44.42 16.20
C LEU A 20 6.47 45.28 15.37
N PHE A 21 6.86 46.52 15.02
CA PHE A 21 6.04 47.43 14.21
C PHE A 21 5.93 46.96 12.76
N ALA A 22 7.02 46.42 12.19
CA ALA A 22 6.99 45.78 10.86
C ALA A 22 6.06 44.55 10.85
N LEU A 23 6.08 43.75 11.92
CA LEU A 23 5.19 42.60 12.11
C LEU A 23 3.72 43.04 12.19
N PHE A 24 3.43 44.10 12.95
CA PHE A 24 2.06 44.62 13.13
C PHE A 24 1.50 45.27 11.86
N LYS A 25 2.35 45.90 11.04
CA LYS A 25 1.98 46.48 9.75
C LYS A 25 1.68 45.40 8.69
N ARG A 26 2.35 44.24 8.75
CA ARG A 26 2.15 43.09 7.84
C ARG A 26 1.34 41.94 8.44
N LYS A 27 0.68 42.13 9.59
CA LYS A 27 -0.07 41.07 10.30
C LYS A 27 -1.05 40.30 9.41
N ARG A 28 -1.73 40.98 8.47
CA ARG A 28 -2.67 40.34 7.54
C ARG A 28 -1.98 39.42 6.54
N THR A 29 -0.82 39.78 5.98
CA THR A 29 -0.10 38.91 5.04
C THR A 29 0.53 37.71 5.75
N ILE A 30 0.98 37.89 7.00
CA ILE A 30 1.51 36.79 7.83
C ILE A 30 0.39 35.80 8.16
N ILE A 31 -0.78 36.30 8.57
CA ILE A 31 -1.97 35.47 8.86
C ILE A 31 -2.43 34.70 7.60
N VAL A 32 -2.49 35.36 6.43
CA VAL A 32 -2.87 34.69 5.18
C VAL A 32 -1.86 33.62 4.79
N CYS A 33 -0.56 33.90 4.87
CA CYS A 33 0.47 32.92 4.55
C CYS A 33 0.43 31.71 5.50
N ALA A 34 0.23 31.96 6.80
CA ALA A 34 0.05 30.90 7.79
C ALA A 34 -1.23 30.07 7.53
N ALA A 35 -2.35 30.73 7.21
CA ALA A 35 -3.60 30.05 6.88
C ALA A 35 -3.47 29.18 5.62
N VAL A 36 -2.81 29.68 4.57
CA VAL A 36 -2.52 28.89 3.36
C VAL A 36 -1.65 27.69 3.69
N GLY A 37 -0.63 27.84 4.53
CA GLY A 37 0.21 26.72 4.99
C GLY A 37 -0.60 25.65 5.74
N ILE A 38 -1.50 26.06 6.62
CA ILE A 38 -2.39 25.13 7.36
C ILE A 38 -3.37 24.44 6.39
N ILE A 39 -3.97 25.17 5.45
CA ILE A 39 -4.86 24.59 4.44
C ILE A 39 -4.11 23.59 3.55
N ALA A 40 -2.89 23.92 3.13
CA ALA A 40 -2.06 23.01 2.36
C ALA A 40 -1.71 21.74 3.16
N ALA A 41 -1.34 21.88 4.44
CA ALA A 41 -1.07 20.75 5.32
C ALA A 41 -2.32 19.88 5.54
N ALA A 42 -3.49 20.49 5.74
CA ALA A 42 -4.76 19.80 5.88
C ALA A 42 -5.14 19.06 4.57
N ALA A 43 -4.94 19.70 3.42
CA ALA A 43 -5.15 19.07 2.12
C ALA A 43 -4.27 17.84 1.95
N VAL A 44 -2.96 17.93 2.24
CA VAL A 44 -2.05 16.77 2.21
C VAL A 44 -2.52 15.68 3.16
N TYR A 45 -2.88 16.01 4.40
CA TYR A 45 -3.38 15.01 5.36
C TYR A 45 -4.64 14.28 4.86
N PHE A 46 -5.55 14.99 4.22
CA PHE A 46 -6.75 14.39 3.64
C PHE A 46 -6.49 13.61 2.33
N LEU A 47 -5.52 14.04 1.51
CA LEU A 47 -5.21 13.40 0.22
C LEU A 47 -4.34 12.14 0.38
N PHE A 48 -3.58 12.01 1.47
CA PHE A 48 -2.71 10.85 1.74
C PHE A 48 -3.19 10.05 2.96
N PRO A 49 -4.33 9.35 2.87
CA PRO A 49 -4.79 8.48 3.96
C PRO A 49 -3.79 7.32 4.18
N PRO A 50 -3.62 6.86 5.44
CA PRO A 50 -2.72 5.75 5.76
C PRO A 50 -3.19 4.47 5.07
N CYS A 51 -2.25 3.78 4.40
CA CYS A 51 -2.48 2.43 3.89
C CYS A 51 -1.99 1.42 4.92
N TYR A 52 -2.85 0.46 5.27
CA TYR A 52 -2.52 -0.64 6.16
C TYR A 52 -2.06 -1.85 5.35
N GLU A 53 -1.09 -2.58 5.88
CA GLU A 53 -0.52 -3.75 5.23
C GLU A 53 -0.68 -4.98 6.13
N SER A 54 -1.24 -6.05 5.59
CA SER A 54 -1.24 -7.36 6.22
C SER A 54 -0.17 -8.23 5.57
N GLN A 55 0.62 -8.95 6.37
CA GLN A 55 1.73 -9.77 5.89
C GLN A 55 1.62 -11.21 6.37
N ALA A 56 1.94 -12.16 5.50
CA ALA A 56 2.04 -13.58 5.81
C ALA A 56 3.33 -14.17 5.23
N LYS A 57 3.94 -15.10 5.97
CA LYS A 57 5.12 -15.85 5.53
C LYS A 57 4.72 -17.30 5.34
N LEU A 58 4.84 -17.79 4.12
CA LEU A 58 4.59 -19.18 3.78
C LEU A 58 5.92 -19.89 3.61
N LEU A 59 6.07 -21.04 4.26
CA LEU A 59 7.19 -21.94 4.04
C LEU A 59 6.76 -23.04 3.07
N VAL A 60 7.42 -23.12 1.92
CA VAL A 60 7.18 -24.17 0.92
C VAL A 60 8.13 -25.32 1.23
N ARG A 61 7.60 -26.47 1.65
CA ARG A 61 8.42 -27.64 1.97
C ARG A 61 8.47 -28.59 0.79
N TYR A 62 9.61 -28.63 0.12
CA TYR A 62 9.88 -29.61 -0.92
C TYR A 62 10.42 -30.91 -0.31
N VAL A 63 9.82 -32.05 -0.66
CA VAL A 63 10.36 -33.37 -0.33
C VAL A 63 11.42 -33.68 -1.39
N LEU A 64 12.68 -33.42 -1.05
CA LEU A 64 13.80 -33.89 -1.89
C LEU A 64 13.89 -35.41 -1.77
N GLU A 65 13.69 -36.13 -2.86
CA GLU A 65 14.20 -37.49 -2.99
C GLU A 65 15.74 -37.44 -3.00
N ARG A 66 16.35 -37.61 -1.82
CA ARG A 66 17.79 -37.70 -1.69
C ARG A 66 18.25 -39.10 -2.11
N SER A 67 18.55 -39.28 -3.38
CA SER A 67 19.40 -40.38 -3.84
C SER A 67 20.71 -39.81 -4.37
N ALA A 68 21.64 -39.50 -3.47
CA ALA A 68 23.03 -39.23 -3.82
C ALA A 68 23.93 -39.96 -2.82
N VAL A 69 24.54 -41.06 -3.27
CA VAL A 69 25.45 -41.91 -2.49
C VAL A 69 26.90 -41.38 -2.55
N ASP A 70 27.17 -40.34 -3.36
CA ASP A 70 28.53 -39.85 -3.62
C ASP A 70 28.72 -38.35 -3.26
N PRO A 71 29.71 -37.97 -2.43
CA PRO A 71 29.93 -36.58 -1.98
C PRO A 71 30.30 -35.59 -3.09
N ILE A 72 30.84 -36.03 -4.24
CA ILE A 72 31.19 -35.12 -5.36
C ILE A 72 29.96 -34.77 -6.20
N GLU A 73 29.03 -35.71 -6.36
CA GLU A 73 27.73 -35.43 -6.99
C GLU A 73 26.79 -34.67 -6.04
N ALA A 74 26.95 -34.80 -4.73
CA ALA A 74 26.14 -34.11 -3.74
C ALA A 74 26.24 -32.57 -3.85
N GLU A 75 27.40 -32.00 -4.15
CA GLU A 75 27.55 -30.54 -4.32
C GLU A 75 26.92 -30.03 -5.62
N LYS A 76 27.08 -30.77 -6.72
CA LYS A 76 26.36 -30.48 -7.98
C LYS A 76 24.84 -30.66 -7.84
N ALA A 77 24.40 -31.67 -7.09
CA ALA A 77 22.99 -31.90 -6.78
C ALA A 77 22.42 -30.81 -5.85
N ALA A 78 23.21 -30.28 -4.91
CA ALA A 78 22.81 -29.15 -4.08
C ALA A 78 22.58 -27.87 -4.90
N ALA A 79 23.47 -27.55 -5.84
CA ALA A 79 23.29 -26.40 -6.73
C ALA A 79 22.10 -26.57 -7.71
N ALA A 80 21.92 -27.78 -8.25
CA ALA A 80 20.79 -28.12 -9.12
C ALA A 80 19.44 -28.04 -8.36
N SER A 81 19.38 -28.56 -7.13
CA SER A 81 18.18 -28.54 -6.29
C SER A 81 17.77 -27.13 -5.84
N ASN A 82 18.73 -26.22 -5.60
CA ASN A 82 18.41 -24.81 -5.34
C ASN A 82 17.72 -24.16 -6.55
N THR A 83 18.17 -24.52 -7.77
CA THR A 83 17.56 -24.02 -9.01
C THR A 83 16.17 -24.59 -9.22
N GLU A 84 15.96 -25.87 -8.90
CA GLU A 84 14.64 -26.50 -8.97
C GLU A 84 13.66 -25.91 -7.94
N GLY A 85 14.12 -25.70 -6.70
CA GLY A 85 13.36 -25.00 -5.65
C GLY A 85 12.94 -23.60 -6.09
N ASP A 86 13.85 -22.81 -6.66
CA ASP A 86 13.54 -21.47 -7.18
C ASP A 86 12.47 -21.51 -8.29
N ARG A 87 12.45 -22.55 -9.14
CA ARG A 87 11.41 -22.71 -10.19
C ARG A 87 10.05 -23.07 -9.61
N VAL A 88 10.01 -23.96 -8.62
CA VAL A 88 8.77 -24.32 -7.91
C VAL A 88 8.22 -23.10 -7.17
N ILE A 89 9.08 -22.36 -6.46
CA ILE A 89 8.69 -21.12 -5.78
C ILE A 89 8.15 -20.10 -6.78
N GLY A 90 8.78 -19.97 -7.96
CA GLY A 90 8.28 -19.13 -9.04
C GLY A 90 6.86 -19.52 -9.48
N ALA A 91 6.61 -20.82 -9.66
CA ALA A 91 5.28 -21.32 -9.99
C ALA A 91 4.25 -21.06 -8.87
N GLU A 92 4.64 -21.22 -7.59
CA GLU A 92 3.75 -20.92 -6.46
C GLU A 92 3.41 -19.42 -6.38
N ILE A 93 4.35 -18.54 -6.72
CA ILE A 93 4.08 -17.09 -6.81
C ILE A 93 3.08 -16.81 -7.92
N GLU A 94 3.21 -17.44 -9.09
CA GLU A 94 2.24 -17.30 -10.19
C GLU A 94 0.85 -17.80 -9.78
N ILE A 95 0.77 -18.89 -9.02
CA ILE A 95 -0.49 -19.40 -8.48
C ILE A 95 -1.10 -18.38 -7.50
N LEU A 96 -0.31 -17.87 -6.54
CA LEU A 96 -0.77 -16.89 -5.55
C LEU A 96 -1.22 -15.57 -6.18
N THR A 97 -0.64 -15.17 -7.31
CA THR A 97 -0.98 -13.94 -8.04
C THR A 97 -2.01 -14.15 -9.16
N SER A 98 -2.49 -15.38 -9.32
CA SER A 98 -3.45 -15.74 -10.36
C SER A 98 -4.79 -15.00 -10.20
N ARG A 99 -5.33 -14.55 -11.34
CA ARG A 99 -6.63 -13.89 -11.42
C ARG A 99 -7.77 -14.77 -10.89
N ASP A 100 -7.67 -16.08 -11.07
CA ASP A 100 -8.71 -17.01 -10.61
C ASP A 100 -8.83 -17.02 -9.08
N LEU A 101 -7.70 -17.00 -8.39
CA LEU A 101 -7.65 -16.89 -6.93
C LEU A 101 -8.19 -15.54 -6.47
N ALA A 102 -7.81 -14.45 -7.14
CA ALA A 102 -8.34 -13.12 -6.84
C ALA A 102 -9.87 -13.03 -7.04
N MET A 103 -10.41 -13.62 -8.12
CA MET A 103 -11.87 -13.67 -8.36
C MET A 103 -12.60 -14.49 -7.30
N GLN A 104 -12.05 -15.65 -6.94
CA GLN A 104 -12.62 -16.50 -5.89
C GLN A 104 -12.65 -15.80 -4.53
N VAL A 105 -11.60 -15.06 -4.18
CA VAL A 105 -11.56 -14.25 -2.96
C VAL A 105 -12.55 -13.08 -3.04
N ALA A 106 -12.63 -12.40 -4.19
CA ALA A 106 -13.60 -11.33 -4.42
C ALA A 106 -15.06 -11.81 -4.25
N GLN A 107 -15.37 -13.02 -4.74
CA GLN A 107 -16.68 -13.66 -4.55
C GLN A 107 -16.96 -14.01 -3.09
N ALA A 108 -15.96 -14.49 -2.35
CA ALA A 108 -16.11 -14.87 -0.95
C ALA A 108 -16.44 -13.67 -0.04
N ILE A 109 -15.71 -12.58 -0.26
CA ILE A 109 -15.79 -11.37 0.57
C ILE A 109 -16.97 -10.50 0.14
N GLY A 110 -17.28 -10.53 -1.15
CA GLY A 110 -18.27 -9.69 -1.79
C GLY A 110 -17.67 -8.36 -2.26
N PRO A 111 -17.97 -7.92 -3.50
CA PRO A 111 -17.39 -6.71 -4.08
C PRO A 111 -17.79 -5.44 -3.32
N GLN A 112 -18.94 -5.45 -2.65
CA GLN A 112 -19.47 -4.34 -1.85
C GLN A 112 -18.61 -3.98 -0.64
N ARG A 113 -17.83 -4.93 -0.09
CA ARG A 113 -16.93 -4.70 1.05
C ARG A 113 -15.53 -4.28 0.62
N LEU A 114 -15.10 -4.70 -0.57
CA LEU A 114 -13.78 -4.39 -1.13
C LEU A 114 -13.75 -3.01 -1.78
N LEU A 115 -14.85 -2.67 -2.46
CA LEU A 115 -15.10 -1.38 -3.07
C LEU A 115 -16.27 -0.74 -2.32
N PRO A 116 -16.04 -0.16 -1.13
CA PRO A 116 -17.09 0.60 -0.48
C PRO A 116 -17.54 1.66 -1.48
N PRO A 117 -18.87 1.78 -1.74
CA PRO A 117 -19.37 2.78 -2.67
C PRO A 117 -18.80 4.12 -2.21
N PRO A 118 -18.19 4.91 -3.12
CA PRO A 118 -17.54 6.14 -2.73
C PRO A 118 -18.60 6.96 -2.00
N GLN A 119 -18.42 7.10 -0.69
CA GLN A 119 -19.24 7.98 0.14
C GLN A 119 -18.76 9.39 -0.20
N ASP A 120 -19.06 9.82 -1.42
CA ASP A 120 -18.51 11.03 -1.97
C ASP A 120 -19.07 12.18 -1.14
N LEU A 121 -18.21 12.79 -0.35
CA LEU A 121 -18.44 14.14 0.18
C LEU A 121 -18.89 15.07 -0.95
N VAL A 122 -18.37 14.85 -2.17
CA VAL A 122 -18.82 15.50 -3.40
C VAL A 122 -20.29 15.21 -3.69
N SER A 123 -20.77 13.97 -3.59
CA SER A 123 -22.20 13.64 -3.76
C SER A 123 -23.08 14.30 -2.69
N ARG A 124 -22.60 14.45 -1.45
CA ARG A 124 -23.29 15.19 -0.38
C ARG A 124 -23.32 16.69 -0.65
N ILE A 125 -22.22 17.27 -1.11
CA ILE A 125 -22.10 18.68 -1.47
C ILE A 125 -22.94 18.99 -2.71
N VAL A 126 -22.88 18.15 -3.74
CA VAL A 126 -23.69 18.25 -4.97
C VAL A 126 -25.19 18.14 -4.66
N ARG A 127 -25.58 17.23 -3.76
CA ARG A 127 -26.97 17.13 -3.27
C ARG A 127 -27.37 18.33 -2.41
N ALA A 128 -26.48 18.86 -1.58
CA ALA A 128 -26.73 20.06 -0.76
C ALA A 128 -26.82 21.34 -1.61
N ILE A 129 -26.06 21.42 -2.71
CA ILE A 129 -26.08 22.54 -3.67
C ILE A 129 -27.18 22.35 -4.74
N GLY A 130 -27.94 21.25 -4.71
CA GLY A 130 -29.06 21.02 -5.62
C GLY A 130 -28.67 20.68 -7.07
N LEU A 131 -27.41 20.34 -7.32
CA LEU A 131 -26.84 20.11 -8.66
C LEU A 131 -27.05 18.64 -9.11
N LYS A 132 -28.31 18.17 -9.02
CA LYS A 132 -28.71 16.76 -9.24
C LYS A 132 -28.35 16.20 -10.62
N GLY A 133 -28.13 17.07 -11.62
CA GLY A 133 -27.81 16.69 -13.01
C GLY A 133 -26.34 16.38 -13.29
N LEU A 134 -25.41 16.61 -12.35
CA LEU A 134 -23.99 16.30 -12.50
C LEU A 134 -23.56 15.02 -11.75
N LEU A 135 -24.51 14.33 -11.12
CA LEU A 135 -24.25 13.06 -10.46
C LEU A 135 -24.14 11.96 -11.54
N PRO A 136 -23.01 11.24 -11.65
CA PRO A 136 -22.98 10.02 -12.43
C PRO A 136 -24.02 9.04 -11.85
N ALA A 137 -24.75 8.35 -12.72
CA ALA A 137 -25.68 7.30 -12.32
C ALA A 137 -24.89 6.20 -11.60
N SER A 138 -24.81 6.32 -10.27
CA SER A 138 -24.18 5.35 -9.38
C SER A 138 -25.06 4.10 -9.32
N GLY A 139 -24.99 3.33 -10.40
CA GLY A 139 -25.65 2.05 -10.62
C GLY A 139 -24.70 0.98 -11.15
N ALA A 140 -23.40 1.29 -11.26
CA ALA A 140 -22.39 0.25 -11.44
C ALA A 140 -22.20 -0.46 -10.09
N SER A 141 -23.04 -1.45 -9.81
CA SER A 141 -22.76 -2.46 -8.78
C SER A 141 -21.32 -2.92 -8.99
N ALA A 142 -20.47 -2.68 -8.00
CA ALA A 142 -19.09 -3.14 -7.99
C ALA A 142 -19.05 -4.58 -8.51
N THR A 143 -18.47 -4.76 -9.69
CA THR A 143 -18.48 -6.07 -10.36
C THR A 143 -17.39 -6.92 -9.73
N GLU A 144 -17.60 -8.23 -9.65
CA GLU A 144 -16.62 -9.16 -9.07
C GLU A 144 -15.24 -9.04 -9.73
N SER A 145 -15.21 -8.75 -11.04
CA SER A 145 -13.96 -8.52 -11.77
C SER A 145 -13.21 -7.26 -11.32
N ASP A 146 -13.94 -6.18 -10.99
CA ASP A 146 -13.34 -4.92 -10.51
C ASP A 146 -12.77 -5.11 -9.10
N ALA A 147 -13.49 -5.87 -8.26
CA ALA A 147 -13.00 -6.26 -6.95
C ALA A 147 -11.76 -7.18 -7.03
N ALA A 148 -11.72 -8.10 -8.00
CA ALA A 148 -10.55 -8.94 -8.23
C ALA A 148 -9.33 -8.12 -8.68
N GLU A 149 -9.53 -7.14 -9.57
CA GLU A 149 -8.47 -6.24 -10.01
C GLU A 149 -7.95 -5.37 -8.86
N ALA A 150 -8.84 -4.86 -8.02
CA ALA A 150 -8.47 -4.14 -6.80
C ALA A 150 -7.62 -5.01 -5.86
N ILE A 151 -7.96 -6.29 -5.69
CA ILE A 151 -7.15 -7.23 -4.91
C ILE A 151 -5.77 -7.43 -5.55
N SER A 152 -5.71 -7.71 -6.86
CA SER A 152 -4.45 -7.92 -7.57
C SER A 152 -3.54 -6.69 -7.51
N SER A 153 -4.11 -5.48 -7.59
CA SER A 153 -3.33 -4.24 -7.51
C SER A 153 -2.73 -3.98 -6.11
N GLY A 154 -3.40 -4.44 -5.05
CA GLY A 154 -2.95 -4.30 -3.67
C GLY A 154 -2.07 -5.44 -3.16
N LEU A 155 -1.98 -6.55 -3.90
CA LEU A 155 -1.23 -7.75 -3.54
C LEU A 155 0.24 -7.63 -3.98
N LYS A 156 1.15 -7.97 -3.09
CA LYS A 156 2.58 -8.05 -3.36
C LYS A 156 3.12 -9.39 -2.85
N VAL A 157 3.65 -10.19 -3.76
CA VAL A 157 4.26 -11.48 -3.45
C VAL A 157 5.75 -11.40 -3.78
N ILE A 158 6.60 -11.76 -2.83
CA ILE A 158 8.06 -11.68 -2.96
C ILE A 158 8.66 -12.99 -2.44
N SER A 159 9.60 -13.55 -3.18
CA SER A 159 10.54 -14.56 -2.68
C SER A 159 11.98 -14.05 -2.76
N SER A 160 12.81 -14.55 -1.86
CA SER A 160 14.26 -14.34 -1.90
C SER A 160 14.91 -15.55 -2.56
N LYS A 161 15.87 -15.32 -3.48
CA LYS A 161 16.61 -16.39 -4.17
C LYS A 161 17.28 -17.33 -3.16
N GLY A 162 17.09 -18.64 -3.31
CA GLY A 162 17.63 -19.65 -2.40
C GLY A 162 16.92 -19.73 -1.04
N SER A 163 15.76 -19.08 -0.87
CA SER A 163 14.94 -19.20 0.34
C SER A 163 13.60 -19.86 0.03
N ASN A 164 13.23 -20.86 0.82
CA ASN A 164 11.94 -21.56 0.70
C ASN A 164 10.77 -20.80 1.36
N ILE A 165 10.89 -19.47 1.48
CA ILE A 165 9.91 -18.62 2.15
C ILE A 165 9.34 -17.63 1.16
N ILE A 166 8.02 -17.65 1.01
CA ILE A 166 7.25 -16.68 0.23
C ILE A 166 6.65 -15.65 1.20
N LEU A 167 6.96 -14.38 0.99
CA LEU A 167 6.34 -13.27 1.68
C LEU A 167 5.18 -12.76 0.84
N VAL A 168 3.97 -12.88 1.37
CA VAL A 168 2.75 -12.33 0.78
C VAL A 168 2.33 -11.14 1.62
N SER A 169 2.17 -9.99 0.98
CA SER A 169 1.58 -8.83 1.64
C SER A 169 0.45 -8.23 0.83
N TYR A 170 -0.56 -7.73 1.53
CA TYR A 170 -1.73 -7.09 0.94
C TYR A 170 -1.97 -5.74 1.59
N LYS A 171 -2.14 -4.70 0.76
CA LYS A 171 -2.33 -3.32 1.19
C LYS A 171 -3.78 -2.88 0.98
N ASN A 172 -4.38 -2.31 2.01
CA ASN A 172 -5.71 -1.71 1.92
C ASN A 172 -5.87 -0.52 2.88
N ARG A 173 -6.82 0.37 2.61
CA ARG A 173 -7.20 1.50 3.46
C ARG A 173 -7.87 1.06 4.75
N ASP A 174 -8.56 -0.08 4.74
CA ASP A 174 -9.18 -0.67 5.92
C ASP A 174 -8.30 -1.81 6.45
N PRO A 175 -7.82 -1.73 7.71
CA PRO A 175 -7.00 -2.79 8.30
C PRO A 175 -7.75 -4.12 8.44
N GLN A 176 -9.08 -4.10 8.66
CA GLN A 176 -9.86 -5.33 8.79
C GLN A 176 -9.98 -6.04 7.43
N ILE A 177 -10.22 -5.27 6.36
CA ILE A 177 -10.28 -5.84 5.01
C ILE A 177 -8.90 -6.36 4.60
N ALA A 178 -7.82 -5.66 4.95
CA ALA A 178 -6.46 -6.13 4.64
C ALA A 178 -6.20 -7.53 5.21
N THR A 179 -6.53 -7.75 6.48
CA THR A 179 -6.39 -9.05 7.14
C THR A 179 -7.34 -10.10 6.56
N LEU A 180 -8.60 -9.72 6.33
CA LEU A 180 -9.63 -10.65 5.85
C LEU A 180 -9.32 -11.16 4.44
N VAL A 181 -8.91 -10.27 3.53
CA VAL A 181 -8.49 -10.62 2.16
C VAL A 181 -7.31 -11.58 2.20
N LEU A 182 -6.29 -11.26 2.99
CA LEU A 182 -5.09 -12.10 3.07
C LEU A 182 -5.43 -13.49 3.63
N GLN A 183 -6.24 -13.56 4.68
CA GLN A 183 -6.65 -14.82 5.28
C GLN A 183 -7.44 -15.70 4.30
N GLU A 184 -8.40 -15.11 3.58
CA GLU A 184 -9.22 -15.83 2.61
C GLU A 184 -8.38 -16.33 1.42
N LEU A 185 -7.47 -15.49 0.92
CA LEU A 185 -6.54 -15.85 -0.14
C LEU A 185 -5.67 -17.04 0.24
N LEU A 186 -5.10 -17.01 1.45
CA LEU A 186 -4.27 -18.11 1.95
C LEU A 186 -5.07 -19.39 2.15
N SER A 187 -6.29 -19.31 2.70
CA SER A 187 -7.14 -20.49 2.90
C SER A 187 -7.43 -21.19 1.57
N ARG A 188 -7.81 -20.44 0.53
CA ARG A 188 -8.08 -20.98 -0.80
C ARG A 188 -6.82 -21.51 -1.48
N TYR A 189 -5.70 -20.81 -1.33
CA TYR A 189 -4.41 -21.29 -1.79
C TYR A 189 -4.06 -22.65 -1.18
N PHE A 190 -4.20 -22.82 0.15
CA PHE A 190 -3.87 -24.09 0.80
C PHE A 190 -4.76 -25.24 0.32
N VAL A 191 -6.06 -25.00 0.11
CA VAL A 191 -6.96 -26.03 -0.45
C VAL A 191 -6.47 -26.45 -1.84
N LYS A 192 -6.20 -25.48 -2.72
CA LYS A 192 -5.72 -25.76 -4.09
C LYS A 192 -4.34 -26.41 -4.11
N HIS A 193 -3.43 -25.95 -3.25
CA HIS A 193 -2.09 -26.51 -3.11
C HIS A 193 -2.13 -27.97 -2.65
N LEU A 194 -3.02 -28.30 -1.71
CA LEU A 194 -3.23 -29.68 -1.27
C LEU A 194 -3.85 -30.56 -2.37
N GLU A 195 -4.82 -30.06 -3.14
CA GLU A 195 -5.41 -30.82 -4.26
C GLU A 195 -4.35 -31.20 -5.30
N VAL A 196 -3.52 -30.25 -5.69
CA VAL A 196 -2.47 -30.48 -6.70
C VAL A 196 -1.39 -31.44 -6.17
N HIS A 197 -0.91 -31.23 -4.94
CA HIS A 197 0.19 -32.03 -4.38
C HIS A 197 -0.26 -33.40 -3.85
N ARG A 198 -1.51 -33.56 -3.39
CA ARG A 198 -2.04 -34.87 -2.99
C ARG A 198 -2.22 -35.79 -4.18
N SER A 199 -2.59 -35.25 -5.34
CA SER A 199 -2.73 -36.00 -6.59
C SER A 199 -1.38 -36.47 -7.13
N ALA A 200 -0.33 -35.65 -6.99
CA ALA A 200 0.99 -35.93 -7.53
C ALA A 200 1.74 -37.07 -6.79
N GLY A 201 1.46 -37.28 -5.50
CA GLY A 201 2.09 -38.36 -4.69
C GLY A 201 1.35 -39.71 -4.73
N ALA A 202 0.27 -39.82 -5.50
CA ALA A 202 -0.58 -41.02 -5.55
C ALA A 202 -0.37 -41.88 -6.82
N PHE A 203 0.67 -41.61 -7.60
CA PHE A 203 1.01 -42.35 -8.83
C PHE A 203 2.45 -42.85 -8.79
#